data_AF-A0A9X2PDX3-F1
#
_entry.id   AF-A0A9X2PDX3-F1
#
_cell.length_a   1.000
_cell.length_b   1.000
_cell.length_c   1.000
_cell.angle_alpha   90.00
_cell.angle_beta   90.00
_cell.angle_gamma   90.00
#
_symmetry.space_group_name_H-M   'P 1'
#
loop_
_entity.id
_entity.type
_entity.pdbx_description
1 polymer ?
#
loop_
_entity_poly.entity_id
_entity_poly.type
_entity_poly.pdbx_seq_one_letter_code
_entity_poly.pdbx_strand_id
1 'polypeptide(L)'
;MPSLATAAVLLLATAGSAAADCTCRAGGRDYQLGQRVCLSGPSGPRMAVCGMNENVSSWIFAKEPCNVSLRRAPLRLAASSVPLH
;
A
#
# COMPACT_ATOMS: atom_id res chain seq x y z
N MET A 1 29.72 -44.66 -43.84
CA MET A 1 28.60 -44.27 -42.96
C MET A 1 29.16 -43.32 -41.89
N PRO A 2 29.06 -41.99 -42.03
CA PRO A 2 29.56 -41.08 -41.01
C PRO A 2 28.53 -40.96 -39.88
N SER A 3 28.97 -41.30 -38.67
CA SER A 3 28.19 -41.15 -37.44
C SER A 3 27.86 -39.68 -37.17
N LEU A 4 26.57 -39.41 -36.97
CA LEU A 4 26.01 -38.11 -36.62
C LEU A 4 26.51 -37.69 -35.23
N ALA A 5 27.49 -36.80 -35.17
CA ALA A 5 27.90 -36.13 -33.93
C ALA A 5 26.85 -35.07 -33.56
N THR A 6 26.06 -35.35 -32.54
CA THR A 6 25.04 -34.46 -31.98
C THR A 6 25.69 -33.27 -31.28
N ALA A 7 25.54 -32.07 -31.85
CA ALA A 7 25.87 -30.82 -31.17
C ALA A 7 24.76 -30.47 -30.17
N ALA A 8 25.03 -30.63 -28.87
CA ALA A 8 24.12 -30.18 -27.82
C ALA A 8 24.43 -28.71 -27.47
N VAL A 9 23.57 -27.80 -27.90
CA VAL A 9 23.61 -26.39 -27.50
C VAL A 9 22.90 -26.25 -26.15
N LEU A 10 23.65 -25.98 -25.07
CA LEU A 10 23.12 -25.68 -23.75
C LEU A 10 22.63 -24.23 -23.70
N LEU A 11 21.32 -24.04 -23.82
CA LEU A 11 20.65 -22.77 -23.52
C LEU A 11 20.58 -22.59 -22.00
N LEU A 12 21.49 -21.78 -21.44
CA LEU A 12 21.42 -21.33 -20.06
C LEU A 12 20.31 -20.28 -19.94
N ALA A 13 19.11 -20.71 -19.53
CA ALA A 13 18.04 -19.79 -19.17
C ALA A 13 18.39 -19.11 -17.84
N THR A 14 18.80 -17.84 -17.89
CA THR A 14 18.95 -17.00 -16.70
C THR A 14 17.57 -16.65 -16.17
N ALA A 15 17.10 -17.40 -15.16
CA ALA A 15 15.94 -17.01 -14.37
C ALA A 15 16.29 -15.74 -13.58
N GLY A 16 15.91 -14.58 -14.11
CA GLY A 16 15.95 -13.34 -13.34
C GLY A 16 14.90 -13.40 -12.24
N SER A 17 15.34 -13.44 -10.99
CA SER A 17 14.46 -13.29 -9.83
C SER A 17 13.87 -11.89 -9.87
N ALA A 18 12.66 -11.73 -10.41
CA ALA A 18 11.87 -10.55 -10.13
C ALA A 18 11.61 -10.55 -8.62
N ALA A 19 12.42 -9.82 -7.85
CA ALA A 19 12.13 -9.58 -6.46
C ALA A 19 10.79 -8.85 -6.42
N ALA A 20 9.72 -9.56 -6.09
CA ALA A 20 8.43 -8.92 -5.89
C ALA A 20 8.60 -7.95 -4.72
N ASP A 21 8.59 -6.65 -5.00
CA ASP A 21 8.55 -5.62 -3.97
C ASP A 21 7.27 -5.83 -3.15
N CYS A 22 7.42 -6.47 -1.99
CA CYS A 22 6.31 -6.80 -1.10
C CYS A 22 5.78 -5.51 -0.48
N THR A 23 4.68 -5.01 -1.03
CA THR A 23 4.08 -3.73 -0.64
C THR A 23 2.59 -3.85 -0.37
N CYS A 24 2.09 -2.97 0.50
CA CYS A 24 0.66 -2.83 0.73
C CYS A 24 0.16 -1.56 0.05
N ARG A 25 -1.02 -1.60 -0.58
CA ARG A 25 -1.59 -0.43 -1.28
C ARG A 25 -2.75 0.19 -0.51
N ALA A 26 -2.73 1.52 -0.38
CA ALA A 26 -3.84 2.30 0.17
C ALA A 26 -3.85 3.72 -0.39
N GLY A 27 -5.03 4.23 -0.76
CA GLY A 27 -5.18 5.60 -1.27
C GLY A 27 -4.32 5.93 -2.49
N GLY A 28 -4.10 4.93 -3.38
CA GLY A 28 -3.26 5.09 -4.58
C GLY A 28 -1.75 5.15 -4.32
N ARG A 29 -1.30 4.77 -3.12
CA ARG A 29 0.12 4.71 -2.74
C ARG A 29 0.50 3.31 -2.29
N ASP A 30 1.72 2.90 -2.59
CA ASP A 30 2.33 1.68 -2.08
C ASP A 30 3.14 1.99 -0.82
N TYR A 31 3.11 1.05 0.13
CA TYR A 31 3.77 1.14 1.43
C TYR A 31 4.64 -0.10 1.61
N GLN A 32 5.89 0.13 1.99
CA GLN A 32 6.85 -0.91 2.36
C GLN A 32 6.43 -1.61 3.65
N LEU A 33 6.92 -2.83 3.84
CA LEU A 33 6.78 -3.58 5.08
C LEU A 33 7.23 -2.74 6.29
N GLY A 34 6.45 -2.80 7.37
CA GLY A 34 6.67 -2.05 8.61
C GLY A 34 6.08 -0.62 8.59
N GLN A 35 5.73 -0.06 7.42
CA GLN A 35 5.09 1.26 7.38
C GLN A 35 3.67 1.21 7.97
N ARG A 36 3.30 2.30 8.66
CA ARG A 36 2.02 2.43 9.37
C ARG A 36 1.14 3.47 8.67
N VAL A 37 -0.15 3.16 8.50
CA VAL A 37 -1.13 4.10 7.94
C VAL A 37 -2.49 3.92 8.60
N CYS A 38 -3.25 5.01 8.67
CA CYS A 38 -4.65 4.97 9.07
C CYS A 38 -5.54 4.61 7.89
N LEU A 39 -6.19 3.46 7.97
CA LEU A 39 -7.14 3.00 6.97
C LEU A 39 -8.57 3.22 7.46
N SER A 40 -9.41 3.77 6.59
CA SER A 40 -10.84 3.87 6.84
C SER A 40 -11.50 2.50 6.64
N GLY A 41 -12.26 2.03 7.63
CA GLY A 41 -13.10 0.84 7.52
C GLY A 41 -14.53 1.09 8.01
N PRO A 42 -15.41 0.07 7.98
CA PRO A 42 -16.80 0.19 8.42
C PRO A 42 -16.96 0.65 9.87
N SER A 43 -16.00 0.30 10.74
CA SER A 43 -15.97 0.69 12.15
C SER A 43 -15.20 2.00 12.41
N GLY A 44 -14.88 2.75 11.37
CA GLY A 44 -14.07 3.96 11.45
C GLY A 44 -12.59 3.75 11.12
N PRO A 45 -11.76 4.80 11.26
CA PRO A 45 -10.34 4.76 10.95
C PRO A 45 -9.57 3.90 11.96
N ARG A 46 -8.77 2.96 11.45
CA ARG A 46 -7.95 2.06 12.28
C ARG A 46 -6.49 2.08 11.81
N MET A 47 -5.59 1.99 12.77
CA MET A 47 -4.17 1.89 12.49
C MET A 47 -3.86 0.51 11.88
N ALA A 48 -3.17 0.51 10.74
CA ALA A 48 -2.67 -0.70 10.10
C ALA A 48 -1.17 -0.60 9.85
N VAL A 49 -0.50 -1.74 9.90
CA VAL A 49 0.92 -1.90 9.55
C VAL A 49 1.00 -2.80 8.33
N CYS A 50 1.79 -2.40 7.33
CA CYS A 50 2.06 -3.28 6.20
C CYS A 50 2.95 -4.42 6.66
N GLY A 51 2.51 -5.65 6.47
CA GLY A 51 3.24 -6.85 6.87
C GLY A 51 2.96 -8.02 5.94
N MET A 52 3.45 -9.20 6.32
CA MET A 52 3.19 -10.43 5.59
C MET A 52 2.18 -11.28 6.36
N ASN A 53 1.16 -11.80 5.67
CA ASN A 53 0.27 -12.84 6.18
C ASN A 53 0.22 -13.96 5.13
N GLU A 54 0.61 -15.17 5.50
CA GLU A 54 0.66 -16.32 4.58
C GLU A 54 1.44 -16.06 3.27
N ASN A 55 2.61 -15.41 3.37
CA ASN A 55 3.45 -15.01 2.24
C ASN A 55 2.83 -13.97 1.29
N VAL A 56 1.73 -13.34 1.67
CA VAL A 56 1.11 -12.24 0.93
C VAL A 56 1.21 -10.95 1.75
N SER A 57 1.64 -9.87 1.10
CA SER A 57 1.63 -8.53 1.69
C SER A 57 0.21 -8.13 2.06
N SER A 58 0.00 -7.89 3.35
CA SER A 58 -1.32 -7.71 3.96
C SER A 58 -1.31 -6.56 4.95
N TRP A 59 -2.46 -5.90 5.10
CA TRP A 59 -2.68 -4.91 6.16
C TRP A 59 -2.99 -5.60 7.48
N ILE A 60 -2.08 -5.46 8.45
CA ILE A 60 -2.25 -6.01 9.81
C ILE A 60 -2.80 -4.88 10.69
N PHE A 61 -4.03 -5.02 11.15
CA PHE A 61 -4.67 -4.00 11.99
C PHE A 61 -4.14 -4.04 13.42
N ALA A 62 -3.62 -2.90 13.88
CA ALA A 62 -3.20 -2.72 15.27
C ALA A 62 -4.40 -2.49 16.20
N LYS A 63 -4.16 -2.65 17.51
CA LYS A 63 -5.15 -2.32 18.54
C LYS A 63 -5.19 -0.82 18.82
N GLU A 64 -4.07 -0.13 18.63
CA GLU A 64 -4.00 1.32 18.82
C GLU A 64 -4.94 2.07 17.86
N PRO A 65 -5.66 3.10 18.36
CA PRO A 65 -6.50 3.92 17.51
C PRO A 65 -5.65 4.84 16.62
N CYS A 66 -6.26 5.33 15.55
CA CYS A 66 -5.68 6.41 14.77
C CYS A 66 -5.66 7.71 15.56
N ASN A 67 -4.46 8.23 15.87
CA ASN A 67 -4.32 9.55 16.46
C ASN A 67 -4.48 10.62 15.38
N VAL A 68 -5.73 10.94 15.04
CA VAL A 68 -6.06 12.03 14.13
C VAL A 68 -6.10 13.33 14.91
N SER A 69 -5.09 14.19 14.72
CA SER A 69 -5.19 15.56 15.20
C SER A 69 -6.28 16.26 14.39
N LEU A 70 -7.39 16.62 15.03
CA LEU A 70 -8.43 17.45 14.42
C LEU A 70 -7.81 18.82 14.07
N ARG A 71 -7.45 19.03 12.80
CA ARG A 71 -7.24 20.38 12.29
C ARG A 71 -8.61 21.07 12.35
N ARG A 72 -8.80 21.97 13.33
CA ARG A 72 -9.93 22.92 13.30
C ARG A 72 -9.83 23.72 12.01
N ALA A 73 -10.74 23.46 11.07
CA ALA A 73 -10.97 24.40 9.99
C ALA A 73 -11.44 25.72 10.62
N PRO A 74 -10.96 26.89 10.17
CA PRO A 74 -11.50 28.15 10.64
C PRO A 74 -12.99 28.18 10.27
N LEU A 75 -13.85 28.45 11.26
CA LEU A 75 -15.24 28.79 10.99
C LEU A 75 -15.21 29.98 10.02
N ARG A 76 -15.73 29.79 8.80
CA ARG A 76 -16.08 30.94 7.96
C ARG A 76 -17.24 31.63 8.64
N LEU A 77 -16.96 32.71 9.38
CA LEU A 77 -18.00 33.65 9.78
C LEU A 77 -18.58 34.22 8.48
N ALA A 78 -19.71 33.66 8.04
CA ALA A 78 -20.56 34.31 7.07
C ALA A 78 -21.12 35.57 7.75
N ALA A 79 -20.48 36.71 7.50
CA ALA A 79 -21.09 38.00 7.80
C ALA A 79 -22.26 38.16 6.83
N SER A 80 -23.47 37.77 7.26
CA SER A 80 -24.70 38.12 6.55
C SER A 80 -24.88 39.63 6.63
N SER A 81 -24.53 40.34 5.55
CA SER A 81 -25.05 41.68 5.31
C SER A 81 -26.53 41.56 4.93
N VAL A 82 -27.40 41.66 5.94
CA VAL A 82 -28.85 41.85 5.74
C VAL A 82 -29.06 43.25 5.14
N PRO A 83 -29.66 43.41 3.95
CA PRO A 83 -30.09 44.72 3.49
C PRO A 83 -31.40 45.12 4.19
N LEU A 84 -31.40 46.30 4.82
CA LEU A 84 -32.61 47.01 5.23
C LEU A 84 -33.33 47.52 3.97
N HIS A 85 -34.60 47.15 3.81
CA HIS A 85 -35.60 47.87 3.02
C HIS A 85 -36.87 47.99 3.86
#